data_AF-A0A0C9T4I6-F1
#
_entry.id   AF-A0A0C9T4I6-F1
#
_cell.length_a   1.000
_cell.length_b   1.000
_cell.length_c   1.000
_cell.angle_alpha   90.00
_cell.angle_beta   90.00
_cell.angle_gamma   90.00
#
_symmetry.space_group_name_H-M   'P 1'
#
loop_
_entity.id
_entity.type
_entity.pdbx_description
1 polymer ?
#
loop_
_entity_poly.entity_id
_entity_poly.type
_entity_poly.pdbx_seq_one_letter_code
_entity_poly.pdbx_strand_id
1 'polypeptide(L)'
;EAIAVEAADEKKARREEIIHHRGSPDYICNWEGECKKKFKSRPNAEKHLQVVHMKQRKHYRCVTPGCHRTFRDRSSAKRHTKLPAKFICPLCNKGYKRKDYLKEHAERFCKGQL
;
A
#
# COMPACT_ATOMS: atom_id res chain seq x y z
N GLU A 1 26.52 -1.79 10.33
CA GLU A 1 25.43 -2.78 10.42
C GLU A 1 24.75 -2.91 11.81
N ALA A 2 24.55 -1.82 12.59
CA ALA A 2 23.79 -1.92 13.85
C ALA A 2 22.69 -0.87 14.02
N ILE A 3 22.79 0.27 13.32
CA ILE A 3 21.99 1.48 13.59
C ILE A 3 20.57 1.42 12.99
N ALA A 4 20.33 0.57 11.99
CA ALA A 4 19.05 0.51 11.28
C ALA A 4 18.02 -0.46 11.90
N VAL A 5 18.46 -1.42 12.72
CA VAL A 5 17.59 -2.48 13.26
C VAL A 5 16.88 -2.00 14.54
N GLU A 6 17.55 -1.19 15.36
CA GLU A 6 17.03 -0.66 16.63
C GLU A 6 15.84 0.30 16.44
N ALA A 7 15.89 1.17 15.41
CA ALA A 7 14.83 2.15 15.13
C ALA A 7 13.52 1.54 14.60
N ALA A 8 13.52 0.26 14.21
CA ALA A 8 12.33 -0.45 13.75
C ALA A 8 11.58 -1.11 14.92
N ASP A 9 12.29 -1.49 15.98
CA ASP A 9 11.74 -2.17 17.14
C ASP A 9 10.99 -1.20 18.07
N GLU A 10 11.58 -0.03 18.32
CA GLU A 10 10.97 1.05 19.12
C GLU A 10 9.65 1.57 18.53
N LYS A 11 9.56 1.63 17.20
CA LYS A 11 8.34 2.02 16.47
C LYS A 11 7.24 0.97 16.54
N LYS A 12 7.58 -0.30 16.77
CA LYS A 12 6.62 -1.40 16.90
C LYS A 12 6.01 -1.39 18.30
N ALA A 13 6.83 -1.27 19.34
CA ALA A 13 6.38 -1.20 20.74
C ALA A 13 5.42 -0.03 20.98
N ARG A 14 5.76 1.18 20.51
CA ARG A 14 4.91 2.37 20.65
C ARG A 14 3.53 2.23 19.99
N ARG A 15 3.40 1.42 18.93
CA ARG A 15 2.12 1.16 18.26
C ARG A 15 1.23 0.20 19.03
N GLU A 16 1.84 -0.75 19.73
CA GLU A 16 1.12 -1.70 20.59
C GLU A 16 0.53 -1.00 21.82
N GLU A 17 1.23 -0.01 22.38
CA GLU A 17 0.70 0.82 23.47
C GLU A 17 -0.49 1.68 23.05
N ILE A 18 -0.51 2.15 21.79
CA ILE A 18 -1.61 3.00 21.28
C ILE A 18 -2.85 2.17 20.88
N ILE A 19 -2.70 0.87 20.61
CA ILE A 19 -3.80 -0.01 20.19
C ILE A 19 -4.17 -0.96 21.32
N HIS A 20 -5.29 -0.70 22.00
CA HIS A 20 -5.76 -1.51 23.13
C HIS A 20 -6.72 -2.63 22.68
N HIS A 21 -6.60 -3.83 23.26
CA HIS A 21 -7.45 -5.01 22.95
C HIS A 21 -7.81 -5.85 24.20
N ARG A 22 -7.41 -5.45 25.41
CA ARG A 22 -7.52 -6.34 26.59
C ARG A 22 -8.98 -6.70 26.88
N GLY A 23 -9.34 -7.96 26.63
CA GLY A 23 -10.66 -8.54 26.94
C GLY A 23 -11.80 -8.18 25.97
N SER A 24 -11.53 -7.50 24.85
CA SER A 24 -12.55 -7.11 23.87
C SER A 24 -12.24 -7.71 22.49
N PRO A 25 -13.24 -8.12 21.69
CA PRO A 25 -13.01 -8.56 20.31
C PRO A 25 -12.54 -7.43 19.38
N ASP A 26 -12.62 -6.18 19.84
CA ASP A 26 -12.23 -5.00 19.09
C ASP A 26 -10.87 -4.43 19.52
N TYR A 27 -10.10 -3.98 18.53
CA TYR A 27 -8.88 -3.21 18.66
C TYR A 27 -9.22 -1.71 18.66
N ILE A 28 -8.87 -1.01 19.72
CA ILE A 28 -9.21 0.41 19.93
C ILE A 28 -7.96 1.25 19.77
N CYS A 29 -8.00 2.23 18.85
CA CYS A 29 -6.97 3.27 18.78
C CYS A 29 -7.18 4.23 19.94
N ASN A 30 -6.13 4.50 20.73
CA ASN A 30 -6.10 5.44 21.84
C ASN A 30 -5.07 6.56 21.61
N TRP A 31 -4.98 7.08 20.37
CA TRP A 31 -4.01 8.13 20.03
C TRP A 31 -4.18 9.36 20.92
N GLU A 32 -3.17 9.63 21.75
CA GLU A 32 -3.11 10.76 22.69
C GLU A 32 -4.38 10.94 23.54
N GLY A 33 -5.12 9.86 23.78
CA GLY A 33 -6.38 9.87 24.53
C GLY A 33 -7.60 10.47 23.81
N GLU A 34 -7.42 11.08 22.63
CA GLU A 34 -8.49 11.74 21.87
C GLU A 34 -9.16 10.81 20.85
N CYS A 35 -8.39 9.92 20.22
CA CYS A 35 -8.96 8.94 19.31
C CYS A 35 -9.46 7.72 20.10
N LYS A 36 -10.68 7.24 19.79
CA LYS A 36 -11.29 6.03 20.39
C LYS A 36 -11.89 5.09 19.34
N LYS A 37 -11.34 5.11 18.11
CA LYS A 37 -11.89 4.32 17.00
C LYS A 37 -11.67 2.82 17.22
N LYS A 38 -12.72 2.04 17.02
CA LYS A 38 -12.75 0.58 17.18
C LYS A 38 -12.58 -0.12 15.83
N PHE A 39 -11.82 -1.22 15.83
CA PHE A 39 -11.53 -2.02 14.64
C PHE A 39 -11.61 -3.49 15.00
N LYS A 40 -12.21 -4.30 14.13
CA LYS A 40 -12.33 -5.76 14.34
C LYS A 40 -11.01 -6.54 14.19
N SER A 41 -9.90 -5.86 13.88
CA SER A 41 -8.62 -6.53 13.60
C SER A 41 -7.44 -5.58 13.83
N ARG A 42 -6.39 -6.10 14.47
CA ARG A 42 -5.10 -5.42 14.67
C ARG A 42 -4.55 -4.70 13.42
N PRO A 43 -4.44 -5.35 12.23
CA PRO A 43 -3.90 -4.70 11.04
C PRO A 43 -4.74 -3.51 10.55
N ASN A 44 -6.04 -3.46 10.87
CA ASN A 44 -6.88 -2.33 10.50
C ASN A 44 -6.68 -1.15 11.44
N ALA A 45 -6.56 -1.40 12.75
CA ALA A 45 -6.20 -0.37 13.72
C ALA A 45 -4.81 0.23 13.42
N GLU A 46 -3.84 -0.62 13.05
CA GLU A 46 -2.50 -0.15 12.69
C GLU A 46 -2.49 0.70 11.40
N LYS A 47 -3.27 0.31 10.38
CA LYS A 47 -3.43 1.14 9.17
C LYS A 47 -4.06 2.49 9.50
N HIS A 48 -5.08 2.50 10.36
CA HIS A 48 -5.71 3.75 10.80
C HIS A 48 -4.70 4.66 11.51
N LEU A 49 -3.98 4.12 12.49
CA LEU A 49 -2.92 4.82 13.22
C LEU A 49 -1.91 5.45 12.27
N GLN A 50 -1.45 4.66 11.30
CA GLN A 50 -0.42 5.08 10.38
C GLN A 50 -0.89 6.17 9.39
N VAL A 51 -2.13 6.09 8.91
CA VAL A 51 -2.65 7.01 7.88
C VAL A 51 -3.23 8.28 8.48
N VAL A 52 -3.96 8.16 9.59
CA VAL A 52 -4.71 9.29 10.18
C VAL A 52 -3.83 10.09 11.13
N HIS A 53 -3.09 9.41 12.00
CA HIS A 53 -2.34 10.08 13.06
C HIS A 53 -0.88 10.32 12.67
N MET A 54 -0.19 9.28 12.20
CA MET A 54 1.22 9.40 11.82
C MET A 54 1.45 10.00 10.43
N LYS A 55 0.37 10.24 9.66
CA LYS A 55 0.39 10.71 8.25
C LYS A 55 1.37 9.95 7.33
N GLN A 56 1.72 8.72 7.71
CA GLN A 56 2.71 7.90 7.02
C GLN A 56 2.04 7.08 5.92
N ARG A 57 1.89 7.67 4.74
CA ARG A 57 1.42 6.93 3.57
C ARG A 57 2.55 6.09 3.01
N LYS A 58 2.61 4.81 3.39
CA LYS A 58 3.46 3.82 2.72
C LYS A 58 2.88 3.55 1.33
N HIS A 59 3.54 4.09 0.32
CA HIS A 59 3.26 3.78 -1.08
C HIS A 59 4.06 2.54 -1.47
N TYR A 60 3.37 1.46 -1.80
CA TYR A 60 4.00 0.26 -2.32
C TYR A 60 4.08 0.38 -3.84
N ARG A 61 5.28 0.64 -4.37
CA ARG A 61 5.52 0.63 -5.81
C ARG A 61 5.53 -0.80 -6.33
N CYS A 62 4.98 -0.98 -7.54
CA CYS A 62 5.15 -2.22 -8.27
C CYS A 62 6.65 -2.43 -8.56
N VAL A 63 7.13 -3.66 -8.35
CA VAL A 63 8.51 -4.07 -8.67
C VAL A 63 8.67 -4.50 -10.13
N THR A 64 7.58 -4.56 -10.90
CA THR A 64 7.62 -4.95 -12.31
C THR A 64 8.22 -3.82 -13.16
N PRO A 65 9.24 -4.10 -13.98
CA PRO A 65 9.85 -3.11 -14.88
C PRO A 65 8.79 -2.54 -15.84
N GLY A 66 8.78 -1.22 -16.03
CA GLY A 66 7.77 -0.50 -16.82
C GLY A 66 6.43 -0.24 -16.10
N CYS A 67 6.25 -0.72 -14.87
CA CYS A 67 5.05 -0.46 -14.08
C CYS A 67 5.30 0.64 -13.02
N HIS A 68 4.69 1.81 -13.23
CA HIS A 68 4.82 2.97 -12.32
C HIS A 68 3.68 3.06 -11.29
N ARG A 69 2.91 1.97 -11.09
CA ARG A 69 1.76 2.00 -10.17
C ARG A 69 2.20 1.92 -8.71
N THR A 70 1.60 2.79 -7.90
CA THR A 70 1.71 2.81 -6.44
C THR A 70 0.41 2.35 -5.79
N PHE A 71 0.53 1.56 -4.73
CA PHE A 71 -0.60 1.00 -3.98
C PHE A 71 -0.54 1.42 -2.52
N ARG A 72 -1.71 1.46 -1.87
CA ARG A 72 -1.84 1.81 -0.44
C ARG A 72 -1.44 0.68 0.50
N ASP A 73 -1.39 -0.56 0.00
CA ASP A 73 -1.06 -1.74 0.80
C ASP A 73 -0.34 -2.83 -0.02
N ARG A 74 0.43 -3.68 0.68
CA ARG A 74 1.19 -4.78 0.07
C ARG A 74 0.31 -5.81 -0.61
N SER A 75 -0.86 -6.13 -0.06
CA SER A 75 -1.75 -7.15 -0.62
C SER A 75 -2.28 -6.72 -1.98
N SER A 76 -2.64 -5.44 -2.13
CA SER A 76 -3.01 -4.83 -3.40
C SER A 76 -1.87 -4.84 -4.42
N ALA A 77 -0.64 -4.50 -4.00
CA ALA A 77 0.54 -4.59 -4.87
C ALA A 77 0.84 -6.02 -5.30
N LYS A 78 0.74 -7.00 -4.38
CA LYS A 78 0.97 -8.42 -4.65
C LYS A 78 -0.09 -9.01 -5.56
N ARG A 79 -1.37 -8.66 -5.38
CA ARG A 79 -2.45 -9.04 -6.32
C ARG A 79 -2.28 -8.37 -7.67
N HIS A 80 -1.71 -7.16 -7.69
CA HIS A 80 -1.36 -6.50 -8.94
C HIS A 80 -0.31 -7.30 -9.73
N THR A 81 0.77 -7.77 -9.08
CA THR A 81 1.84 -8.55 -9.73
C THR A 81 1.48 -10.01 -10.03
N LYS A 82 0.57 -10.63 -9.25
CA LYS A 82 0.21 -12.06 -9.40
C LYS A 82 -0.43 -12.41 -10.75
N LEU A 83 -0.97 -11.42 -11.46
CA LEU A 83 -1.41 -11.57 -12.84
C LEU A 83 -0.49 -10.70 -13.70
N PRO A 84 0.41 -11.27 -14.50
CA PRO A 84 1.16 -10.49 -15.47
C PRO A 84 0.17 -9.73 -16.35
N ALA A 85 0.55 -8.51 -16.71
CA ALA A 85 -0.18 -7.78 -17.73
C ALA A 85 -0.26 -8.64 -18.99
N LYS A 86 -1.47 -9.12 -19.33
CA LYS A 86 -1.69 -9.94 -20.53
C LYS A 86 -1.53 -9.13 -21.83
N PHE A 87 -1.63 -7.81 -21.75
CA PHE A 87 -1.65 -6.93 -22.91
C PHE A 87 -0.53 -5.91 -22.78
N ILE A 88 0.53 -6.08 -23.54
CA ILE A 88 1.70 -5.17 -23.53
C ILE A 88 1.68 -4.29 -24.77
N CYS A 89 1.94 -3.00 -24.57
CA CYS A 89 2.08 -2.06 -25.67
C CYS A 89 3.38 -2.33 -26.44
N PRO A 90 3.34 -2.61 -27.76
CA PRO A 90 4.56 -2.86 -28.51
C PRO A 90 5.44 -1.62 -28.69
N LEU A 91 4.89 -0.41 -28.50
CA LEU A 91 5.59 0.86 -28.74
C LEU A 91 6.38 1.36 -27.52
N CYS A 92 5.85 1.18 -26.31
CA CYS A 92 6.51 1.65 -25.07
C CYS A 92 6.68 0.55 -24.00
N ASN A 93 6.35 -0.69 -24.33
CA ASN A 93 6.47 -1.87 -23.48
C ASN A 93 5.71 -1.80 -22.13
N LYS A 94 4.72 -0.90 -22.00
CA LYS A 94 3.83 -0.85 -20.82
C LYS A 94 2.83 -2.00 -20.82
N GLY A 95 2.68 -2.63 -19.66
CA GLY A 95 1.74 -3.73 -19.44
C GLY A 95 0.39 -3.30 -18.86
N TYR A 96 -0.69 -3.79 -19.47
CA TYR A 96 -2.08 -3.60 -19.07
C TYR A 96 -2.77 -4.94 -18.79
N LYS A 97 -3.74 -4.92 -17.86
CA LYS A 97 -4.54 -6.11 -17.49
C LYS A 97 -5.76 -6.33 -18.39
N ARG A 98 -6.23 -5.29 -19.07
CA ARG A 98 -7.36 -5.35 -19.99
C ARG A 98 -6.96 -4.77 -21.35
N LYS A 99 -7.55 -5.29 -22.41
CA LYS A 99 -7.26 -4.92 -23.80
C LYS A 99 -7.73 -3.50 -24.15
N ASP A 100 -8.85 -3.06 -23.58
CA ASP A 100 -9.42 -1.72 -23.78
C ASP A 100 -8.51 -0.62 -23.22
N TYR A 101 -7.93 -0.80 -22.03
CA TYR A 101 -6.95 0.14 -21.50
C TYR A 101 -5.64 0.19 -22.28
N LEU A 102 -5.19 -0.95 -22.82
CA LEU A 102 -4.06 -0.95 -23.74
C LEU A 102 -4.39 -0.15 -25.01
N LYS A 103 -5.59 -0.35 -25.55
CA LYS A 103 -6.04 0.32 -26.77
C LYS A 103 -6.08 1.83 -26.57
N GLU A 104 -6.75 2.32 -25.52
CA GLU A 104 -6.77 3.75 -25.18
C GLU A 104 -5.36 4.31 -25.00
N HIS A 105 -4.48 3.57 -24.31
CA HIS A 105 -3.10 3.99 -24.13
C HIS A 105 -2.34 4.09 -25.46
N ALA A 106 -2.40 3.04 -26.29
CA ALA A 106 -1.73 3.01 -27.58
C ALA A 106 -2.24 4.15 -28.47
N GLU A 107 -3.54 4.44 -28.41
CA GLU A 107 -4.18 5.48 -29.22
C GLU A 107 -3.90 6.90 -28.75
N ARG A 108 -3.85 7.18 -27.45
CA ARG A 108 -3.69 8.55 -26.93
C ARG A 108 -2.27 8.92 -26.56
N PHE A 109 -1.45 7.94 -26.17
CA PHE A 109 -0.13 8.18 -25.59
C PHE A 109 1.02 7.61 -26.41
N CYS A 110 0.79 6.61 -27.27
CA CYS A 110 1.83 6.08 -28.16
C CYS A 110 1.68 6.46 -29.64
N LYS A 111 0.57 7.07 -30.07
CA LYS A 111 0.41 7.58 -31.44
C LYS A 111 1.36 8.76 -31.79
N GLY A 112 2.18 9.26 -30.85
CA GLY A 112 3.07 10.41 -31.03
C GLY A 112 4.57 10.10 -30.95
N GLN A 113 5.01 8.86 -31.18
CA GLN A 113 6.44 8.50 -31.24
C GLN A 113 6.89 8.00 -32.64
N LEU A 114 6.29 8.54 -33.69
CA LEU A 114 6.85 8.49 -35.05
C LEU A 114 7.32 9.89 -35.43
#